data_AF-A0A7U7PWY9-F1
#
_entry.id   AF-A0A7U7PWY9-F1
#
_cell.length_a   1.000
_cell.length_b   1.000
_cell.length_c   1.000
_cell.angle_alpha   90.00
_cell.angle_beta   90.00
_cell.angle_gamma   90.00
#
_symmetry.space_group_name_H-M   'P 1'
#
loop_
_entity.id
_entity.type
_entity.pdbx_description
1 polymer ?
#
loop_
_entity_poly.entity_id
_entity_poly.type
_entity_poly.pdbx_seq_one_letter_code
_entity_poly.pdbx_strand_id
1 'polypeptide(L)'
;MKRLVIAIFLLLIFMAGCGNDKYVKEIDEAVKLQNQKQEQLAKNGNGDRVDHFELKDANIYVYDKDKIIILAYKPLSNDDEVHYFGYDFSGKHVTFKKDFDSRRYYQQHEADYQEENMTN
;
A
#
# COMPACT_ATOMS: atom_id res chain seq x y z
N MET A 1 20.19 15.20 35.56
CA MET A 1 18.93 14.42 35.46
C MET A 1 17.89 15.20 34.68
N LYS A 2 17.20 14.50 33.76
CA LYS A 2 16.00 14.93 33.01
C LYS A 2 16.23 15.95 31.90
N ARG A 3 16.01 15.50 30.66
CA ARG A 3 15.05 16.08 29.67
C ARG A 3 15.20 15.30 28.37
N LEU A 4 14.38 14.25 28.23
CA LEU A 4 13.18 14.20 27.38
C LEU A 4 13.46 13.23 26.24
N VAL A 5 13.31 11.95 26.56
CA VAL A 5 13.11 10.89 25.58
C VAL A 5 11.83 11.26 24.84
N ILE A 6 11.97 11.79 23.62
CA ILE A 6 10.84 11.96 22.71
C ILE A 6 10.50 10.56 22.23
N ALA A 7 9.71 9.85 23.04
CA ALA A 7 8.99 8.67 22.61
C ALA A 7 7.93 9.16 21.62
N ILE A 8 8.24 9.05 20.33
CA ILE A 8 7.25 9.22 19.27
C ILE A 8 6.25 8.08 19.46
N PHE A 9 5.13 8.42 20.08
CA PHE A 9 3.92 7.60 20.07
C PHE A 9 3.48 7.49 18.61
N LEU A 10 3.84 6.39 17.96
CA LEU A 10 3.12 5.91 16.79
C LEU A 10 1.72 5.57 17.26
N LEU A 11 0.83 6.56 17.18
CA LEU A 11 -0.61 6.37 17.25
C LEU A 11 -0.98 5.44 16.08
N LEU A 12 -1.03 4.14 16.36
CA LEU A 12 -1.77 3.17 15.58
C LEU A 12 -3.23 3.57 15.68
N ILE A 13 -3.66 4.46 14.79
CA ILE A 13 -5.07 4.73 14.58
C ILE A 13 -5.60 3.49 13.86
N PHE A 14 -6.05 2.51 14.64
CA PHE A 14 -6.98 1.49 14.20
C PHE A 14 -8.27 2.20 13.79
N MET A 15 -8.33 2.69 12.56
CA MET A 15 -9.61 3.01 11.93
C MET A 15 -10.25 1.66 11.64
N ALA A 16 -11.10 1.25 12.57
CA ALA A 16 -12.04 0.17 12.39
C ALA A 16 -12.99 0.53 11.24
N GLY A 17 -12.59 0.24 10.01
CA GLY A 17 -13.54 -0.27 9.04
C GLY A 17 -14.05 -1.59 9.59
N CYS A 18 -15.36 -1.76 9.76
CA CYS A 18 -15.93 -3.07 9.99
C CYS A 18 -15.67 -3.93 8.75
N GLY A 19 -14.50 -4.55 8.66
CA GLY A 19 -14.00 -5.21 7.45
C GLY A 19 -12.95 -6.26 7.81
N ASN A 20 -13.43 -7.43 8.24
CA ASN A 20 -12.76 -8.72 8.22
C ASN A 20 -11.23 -8.73 8.47
N ASP A 21 -10.81 -9.08 9.69
CA ASP A 21 -9.42 -9.28 10.15
C ASP A 21 -8.56 -10.23 9.28
N LYS A 22 -9.18 -10.89 8.29
CA LYS A 22 -8.61 -11.94 7.44
C LYS A 22 -7.36 -11.51 6.66
N TYR A 23 -7.27 -10.25 6.19
CA TYR A 23 -6.20 -9.80 5.30
C TYR A 23 -5.30 -8.70 5.88
N VAL A 24 -5.58 -8.25 7.11
CA VAL A 24 -4.89 -7.11 7.73
C VAL A 24 -3.37 -7.31 7.73
N LYS A 25 -2.91 -8.51 8.08
CA LYS A 25 -1.48 -8.82 8.16
C LYS A 25 -0.79 -8.73 6.79
N GLU A 26 -1.40 -9.32 5.77
CA GLU A 26 -0.84 -9.35 4.42
C GLU A 26 -0.88 -7.95 3.78
N ILE A 27 -1.92 -7.17 4.05
CA ILE A 27 -2.03 -5.76 3.65
C ILE A 27 -0.91 -4.95 4.32
N ASP A 28 -0.72 -5.08 5.64
CA ASP A 28 0.35 -4.38 6.38
C ASP A 28 1.75 -4.70 5.82
N GLU A 29 2.00 -5.97 5.48
CA GLU A 29 3.27 -6.37 4.84
C GLU A 29 3.44 -5.75 3.45
N ALA A 30 2.38 -5.73 2.62
CA ALA A 30 2.41 -5.11 1.30
C ALA A 30 2.67 -3.59 1.38
N VAL A 31 1.98 -2.90 2.29
CA VAL A 31 2.15 -1.46 2.56
C VAL A 31 3.57 -1.15 2.99
N LYS A 32 4.13 -1.95 3.91
CA LYS A 32 5.52 -1.78 4.36
C LYS A 32 6.51 -1.91 3.21
N LEU A 33 6.34 -2.88 2.33
CA LEU A 33 7.19 -3.05 1.15
C LEU A 33 7.05 -1.88 0.17
N GLN A 34 5.84 -1.36 -0.04
CA GLN A 34 5.60 -0.20 -0.89
C GLN A 34 6.29 1.06 -0.33
N ASN A 35 6.19 1.28 0.98
CA ASN A 35 6.86 2.38 1.67
C ASN A 35 8.38 2.30 1.54
N GLN A 36 8.97 1.13 1.78
CA GLN A 36 10.42 0.94 1.61
C GLN A 36 10.88 1.22 0.18
N LYS A 37 10.09 0.80 -0.82
CA LYS A 37 10.38 1.07 -2.23
C LYS A 37 10.33 2.56 -2.54
N GLN A 38 9.31 3.28 -2.05
CA GLN A 38 9.19 4.72 -2.28
C GLN A 38 10.30 5.51 -1.58
N GLU A 39 10.63 5.18 -0.34
CA GLU A 39 11.75 5.81 0.37
C GLU A 39 13.08 5.62 -0.38
N GLN A 40 13.34 4.44 -0.93
CA GLN A 40 14.55 4.18 -1.74
C GLN A 40 14.54 5.00 -3.04
N LEU A 41 13.38 5.15 -3.67
CA LEU A 41 13.23 5.95 -4.89
C LEU A 41 13.34 7.45 -4.64
N ALA A 42 12.83 7.95 -3.50
CA ALA A 42 12.94 9.34 -3.09
C ALA A 42 14.40 9.72 -2.77
N LYS A 43 15.14 8.84 -2.06
CA LYS A 43 16.58 9.04 -1.77
C LYS A 43 17.45 9.11 -3.03
N ASN A 44 16.99 8.53 -4.14
CA ASN A 44 17.74 8.41 -5.39
C ASN A 44 17.25 9.35 -6.52
N GLY A 45 16.24 10.21 -6.29
CA GLY A 45 15.58 11.01 -7.34
C GLY A 45 15.38 12.49 -7.01
N ASN A 46 15.26 13.32 -8.05
CA ASN A 46 14.97 14.76 -7.96
C ASN A 46 13.46 15.03 -7.75
N GLY A 47 13.12 15.75 -6.67
CA GLY A 47 12.11 16.82 -6.60
C GLY A 47 10.60 16.50 -6.67
N ASP A 48 10.16 15.62 -7.58
CA ASP A 48 8.75 15.56 -8.01
C ASP A 48 7.97 14.35 -7.47
N ARG A 49 8.52 13.62 -6.48
CA ARG A 49 7.95 12.39 -5.93
C ARG A 49 7.23 12.64 -4.62
N VAL A 50 6.15 11.91 -4.36
CA VAL A 50 5.54 11.87 -3.02
C VAL A 50 6.51 11.12 -2.10
N ASP A 51 6.93 11.75 -1.01
CA ASP A 51 7.96 11.23 -0.11
C ASP A 51 7.54 9.94 0.61
N HIS A 52 6.24 9.66 0.70
CA HIS A 52 5.70 8.51 1.44
C HIS A 52 4.42 7.95 0.82
N PHE A 53 4.22 6.64 0.93
CA PHE A 53 2.93 6.02 0.62
C PHE A 53 2.03 6.08 1.85
N GLU A 54 0.89 6.75 1.72
CA GLU A 54 -0.11 6.84 2.78
C GLU A 54 -1.30 5.94 2.45
N LEU A 55 -1.59 4.98 3.34
CA LEU A 55 -2.67 4.00 3.14
C LEU A 55 -4.05 4.65 2.96
N LYS A 56 -4.29 5.77 3.64
CA LYS A 56 -5.51 6.55 3.54
C LYS A 56 -5.72 7.19 2.15
N ASP A 57 -4.67 7.33 1.36
CA ASP A 57 -4.69 7.94 0.02
C ASP A 57 -4.50 6.85 -1.05
N ALA A 58 -4.74 5.59 -0.69
CA ALA A 58 -4.61 4.44 -1.55
C ALA A 58 -5.86 3.57 -1.50
N ASN A 59 -6.22 3.02 -2.66
CA ASN A 59 -7.18 1.94 -2.75
C ASN A 59 -6.45 0.60 -2.59
N ILE A 60 -7.13 -0.37 -1.97
CA ILE A 60 -6.62 -1.72 -1.73
C ILE A 60 -7.59 -2.71 -2.35
N TYR A 61 -7.07 -3.66 -3.11
CA TYR A 61 -7.86 -4.76 -3.69
C TYR A 61 -7.19 -6.09 -3.39
N VAL A 62 -7.92 -7.04 -2.81
CA VAL A 62 -7.41 -8.39 -2.49
C VAL A 62 -8.14 -9.43 -3.32
N TYR A 63 -7.37 -10.32 -3.94
CA TYR A 63 -7.83 -11.45 -4.72
C TYR A 63 -7.34 -12.73 -4.04
N ASP A 64 -8.21 -13.34 -3.24
CA ASP A 64 -7.91 -14.48 -2.37
C ASP A 64 -7.60 -15.76 -3.15
N LYS A 65 -8.27 -15.94 -4.30
CA LYS A 65 -8.05 -17.09 -5.17
C LYS A 65 -6.61 -17.16 -5.69
N ASP A 66 -6.12 -16.03 -6.21
CA ASP A 66 -4.81 -15.94 -6.86
C ASP A 66 -3.72 -15.43 -5.90
N LYS A 67 -4.11 -15.13 -4.65
CA LYS A 67 -3.25 -14.63 -3.58
C LYS A 67 -2.52 -13.35 -3.97
N ILE A 68 -3.29 -12.39 -4.49
CA ILE A 68 -2.80 -11.09 -4.97
C ILE A 68 -3.39 -9.95 -4.14
N ILE A 69 -2.54 -9.00 -3.73
CA ILE A 69 -2.95 -7.69 -3.21
C ILE A 69 -2.52 -6.65 -4.23
N ILE A 70 -3.41 -5.72 -4.58
CA ILE A 70 -3.12 -4.57 -5.43
C ILE A 70 -3.30 -3.30 -4.59
N LEU A 71 -2.24 -2.51 -4.49
CA LEU A 71 -2.27 -1.15 -3.94
C LEU A 71 -2.35 -0.17 -5.11
N ALA A 72 -3.38 0.67 -5.14
CA ALA A 72 -3.58 1.67 -6.18
C ALA A 72 -3.53 3.08 -5.58
N TYR A 73 -2.63 3.94 -6.06
CA TYR A 73 -2.47 5.31 -5.54
C TYR A 73 -1.72 6.21 -6.52
N LYS A 74 -1.69 7.52 -6.28
CA LYS A 74 -0.93 8.52 -7.06
C LYS A 74 0.49 8.67 -6.45
N PRO A 75 1.56 8.19 -7.10
CA PRO A 75 2.90 8.18 -6.50
C PRO A 75 3.69 9.47 -6.71
N LEU A 76 3.22 10.37 -7.59
CA LEU A 76 3.88 11.65 -7.89
C LEU A 76 2.93 12.79 -7.51
N SER A 77 3.48 13.88 -6.96
CA SER A 77 2.67 15.01 -6.49
C SER A 77 2.15 15.89 -7.63
N ASN A 78 2.78 15.79 -8.80
CA ASN A 78 2.45 16.53 -10.02
C ASN A 78 1.75 15.68 -11.08
N ASP A 79 1.35 14.44 -10.75
CA ASP A 79 0.68 13.52 -11.65
C ASP A 79 -0.62 12.99 -11.03
N ASP A 80 -1.71 13.10 -11.78
CA ASP A 80 -3.00 12.54 -11.40
C ASP A 80 -3.15 11.06 -11.78
N GLU A 81 -2.16 10.45 -12.42
CA GLU A 81 -2.19 9.04 -12.79
C GLU A 81 -2.18 8.12 -11.56
N VAL A 82 -3.19 7.24 -11.48
CA VAL A 82 -3.24 6.18 -10.49
C VAL A 82 -2.37 5.01 -10.96
N HIS A 83 -1.36 4.68 -10.16
CA HIS A 83 -0.50 3.53 -10.39
C HIS A 83 -0.96 2.34 -9.54
N TYR A 84 -0.88 1.14 -10.14
CA TYR A 84 -1.32 -0.11 -9.53
C TYR A 84 -0.10 -0.99 -9.26
N PHE A 85 0.11 -1.39 -8.01
CA PHE A 85 1.25 -2.20 -7.58
C PHE A 85 0.76 -3.53 -7.00
N GLY A 86 1.15 -4.64 -7.64
CA GLY A 86 0.75 -5.98 -7.26
C GLY A 86 1.74 -6.70 -6.34
N TYR A 87 1.19 -7.44 -5.38
CA TYR A 87 1.90 -8.21 -4.37
C TYR A 87 1.37 -9.62 -4.29
N ASP A 88 2.25 -10.59 -4.08
CA ASP A 88 1.94 -12.00 -3.89
C ASP A 88 2.00 -12.34 -2.40
N PHE A 89 0.91 -12.89 -1.86
CA PHE A 89 0.83 -13.36 -0.47
C PHE A 89 0.61 -14.89 -0.37
N SER A 90 0.91 -15.65 -1.43
CA SER A 90 0.82 -17.12 -1.40
C SER A 90 1.90 -17.77 -0.54
N GLY A 91 3.03 -17.07 -0.35
CA GLY A 91 4.19 -17.54 0.40
C GLY A 91 4.14 -17.22 1.89
N LYS A 92 5.27 -17.48 2.57
CA LYS A 92 5.44 -17.14 4.00
C LYS A 92 5.54 -15.63 4.25
N HIS A 93 5.92 -14.88 3.24
CA HIS A 93 6.09 -13.44 3.26
C HIS A 93 5.47 -12.85 2.01
N VAL A 94 4.91 -11.65 2.13
CA VAL A 94 4.44 -10.91 0.97
C VAL A 94 5.62 -10.51 0.09
N THR A 95 5.46 -10.60 -1.23
CA THR A 95 6.51 -10.22 -2.19
C THR A 95 5.96 -9.36 -3.32
N PHE A 96 6.75 -8.41 -3.82
CA PHE A 96 6.36 -7.58 -4.95
C PHE A 96 6.35 -8.40 -6.24
N LYS A 97 5.24 -8.37 -7.00
CA LYS A 97 5.11 -9.04 -8.29
C LYS A 97 5.70 -8.16 -9.39
N LYS A 98 6.99 -8.31 -9.63
CA LYS A 98 7.67 -7.64 -10.74
C LYS A 98 7.06 -8.08 -12.08
N ASP A 99 6.86 -7.14 -13.00
CA ASP A 99 6.35 -7.36 -14.36
C ASP A 99 4.89 -7.88 -14.44
N PHE A 100 4.15 -7.85 -13.32
CA PHE A 100 2.73 -8.18 -13.28
C PHE A 100 1.86 -6.96 -13.63
N ASP A 101 1.00 -7.12 -14.65
CA ASP A 101 0.09 -6.07 -15.11
C ASP A 101 -1.10 -5.91 -14.14
N SER A 102 -0.84 -5.17 -13.07
CA SER A 102 -1.77 -4.99 -11.95
C SER A 102 -3.00 -4.19 -12.38
N ARG A 103 -2.84 -3.19 -13.26
CA ARG A 103 -3.96 -2.39 -13.79
C ARG A 103 -4.91 -3.27 -14.59
N ARG A 104 -4.39 -4.06 -15.53
CA ARG A 104 -5.22 -4.97 -16.32
C ARG A 104 -5.88 -6.04 -15.46
N TYR A 105 -5.16 -6.57 -14.47
CA TYR A 105 -5.72 -7.57 -13.57
C TYR A 105 -6.91 -7.01 -12.79
N TYR A 106 -6.74 -5.82 -12.20
CA TYR A 106 -7.81 -5.09 -11.51
C TYR A 106 -9.04 -4.90 -12.39
N GLN A 107 -8.85 -4.49 -13.65
CA GLN A 107 -9.96 -4.25 -14.59
C GLN A 107 -10.72 -5.53 -15.00
N GLN A 108 -10.12 -6.71 -14.83
CA GLN A 108 -10.65 -7.98 -15.32
C GLN A 108 -11.22 -8.88 -14.23
N HIS A 109 -10.97 -8.56 -12.95
CA HIS A 109 -11.32 -9.41 -11.82
C HIS A 109 -12.03 -8.61 -10.73
N GLU A 110 -13.04 -9.23 -10.13
CA GLU A 110 -13.71 -8.71 -8.94
C GLU A 110 -12.89 -9.08 -7.70
N ALA A 111 -12.72 -8.12 -6.78
CA ALA A 111 -11.92 -8.32 -5.58
C ALA A 111 -12.75 -9.00 -4.48
N ASP A 112 -12.13 -9.91 -3.73
CA ASP A 112 -12.72 -10.56 -2.55
C ASP A 112 -12.79 -9.60 -1.35
N TYR A 113 -11.92 -8.58 -1.36
CA TYR A 113 -11.91 -7.48 -0.40
C TYR A 113 -11.44 -6.21 -1.09
N GLN A 114 -12.06 -5.08 -0.77
CA GLN A 114 -11.63 -3.78 -1.28
C GLN A 114 -11.81 -2.66 -0.26
N GLU A 115 -10.86 -1.73 -0.26
CA GLU A 115 -10.95 -0.43 0.39
C GLU A 115 -10.73 0.65 -0.66
N GLU A 116 -11.69 1.56 -0.82
CA GLU A 116 -11.60 2.66 -1.78
C GLU A 116 -11.53 3.98 -1.01
N ASN A 117 -10.30 4.40 -0.70
CA ASN A 117 -10.03 5.57 0.13
C ASN A 117 -9.69 6.83 -0.69
N MET A 118 -9.34 6.67 -1.97
CA MET A 118 -9.09 7.80 -2.87
C MET A 118 -10.42 8.49 -3.23
N THR A 119 -10.77 9.54 -2.50
CA THR A 119 -11.86 10.45 -2.87
C THR A 119 -11.55 11.18 -4.18
N ASN A 120 -12.50 11.16 -5.12
CA ASN A 120 -12.53 12.02 -6.31
C ASN A 120 -12.73 13.50 -5.94
#